data_AF-W1SE34-F1
#
_entry.id   AF-W1SE34-F1
#
_cell.length_a   1.000
_cell.length_b   1.000
_cell.length_c   1.000
_cell.angle_alpha   90.00
_cell.angle_beta   90.00
_cell.angle_gamma   90.00
#
_symmetry.space_group_name_H-M   'P 1'
#
loop_
_entity.id
_entity.type
_entity.pdbx_description
1 polymer ?
#
loop_
_entity_poly.entity_id
_entity_poly.type
_entity_poly.pdbx_seq_one_letter_code
_entity_poly.pdbx_strand_id
1 'polypeptide(L)' 'MPAIFRLDGYRFYFYSHEPDEPPHVHIDKGGASIKVWLDPVAMAGNTGFLADASPADPAVCEVDGGDMASIGPR' A
#
# COMPACT_ATOMS: atom_id res chain seq x y z
N MET A 1 4.79 5.61 -14.73
CA MET A 1 3.60 4.82 -15.07
C MET A 1 2.37 5.72 -15.09
N PRO A 2 1.38 5.47 -15.97
CA PRO A 2 0.14 6.26 -15.97
C PRO A 2 -0.64 6.04 -14.68
N ALA A 3 -1.30 7.09 -14.18
CA ALA A 3 -2.13 6.97 -12.99
C ALA A 3 -3.58 6.65 -13.37
N ILE A 4 -4.17 5.70 -12.66
CA ILE A 4 -5.56 5.25 -12.84
C ILE A 4 -6.56 6.18 -12.14
N PHE A 5 -6.11 6.86 -11.08
CA PHE A 5 -6.94 7.79 -10.31
C PHE A 5 -6.07 8.89 -9.68
N ARG A 6 -6.65 10.09 -9.55
CA ARG A 6 -6.01 11.25 -8.92
C ARG A 6 -7.04 11.99 -8.07
N LEU A 7 -6.64 12.33 -6.85
CA LEU A 7 -7.48 13.07 -5.91
C LEU A 7 -6.57 13.88 -4.99
N ASP A 8 -6.77 15.19 -4.84
CA ASP A 8 -6.05 16.04 -3.87
C ASP A 8 -4.52 15.83 -3.77
N GLY A 9 -3.88 15.68 -4.94
CA GLY A 9 -2.44 15.44 -5.05
C GLY A 9 -1.98 14.00 -4.80
N TYR A 10 -2.90 13.09 -4.44
CA TYR A 10 -2.67 11.66 -4.47
C TYR A 10 -2.69 11.13 -5.91
N ARG A 11 -1.76 10.23 -6.20
CA ARG A 11 -1.64 9.58 -7.51
C ARG A 11 -1.66 8.06 -7.34
N PHE A 12 -2.68 7.41 -7.87
CA PHE A 12 -2.87 5.96 -7.80
C PHE A 12 -2.40 5.30 -9.10
N TYR A 13 -1.59 4.26 -9.03
CA TYR A 13 -1.08 3.56 -10.22
C TYR A 13 -0.64 2.13 -9.92
N PHE A 14 -0.51 1.32 -10.97
CA PHE A 14 0.09 -0.02 -10.92
C PHE A 14 1.54 0.04 -11.37
N TYR A 15 2.43 -0.74 -10.73
CA TYR A 15 3.78 -0.99 -11.25
C TYR A 15 3.77 -2.20 -12.20
N SER A 16 4.34 -2.07 -13.39
CA SER A 16 4.35 -3.11 -14.41
C SER A 16 5.43 -4.18 -14.24
N HIS A 17 6.38 -4.00 -13.31
CA HIS A 17 7.52 -4.90 -13.11
C HIS A 17 7.68 -5.26 -11.62
N GLU A 18 6.59 -5.74 -11.02
CA GLU A 18 6.57 -6.34 -9.68
C GLU A 18 5.91 -7.72 -9.78
N PRO A 19 6.64 -8.73 -10.31
CA PRO A 19 6.14 -10.10 -10.36
C PRO A 19 6.03 -10.69 -8.94
N ASP A 20 5.22 -11.74 -8.81
CA ASP A 20 5.10 -12.56 -7.58
C ASP A 20 4.52 -11.85 -6.35
N GLU A 21 3.82 -10.72 -6.55
CA GLU A 21 3.07 -10.06 -5.49
C GLU A 21 1.53 -10.15 -5.72
N PRO A 22 0.71 -10.20 -4.65
CA PRO A 22 -0.73 -10.07 -4.78
C PRO A 22 -1.14 -8.76 -5.48
N PRO A 23 -2.37 -8.67 -6.04
CA PRO A 23 -2.84 -7.43 -6.66
C PRO A 23 -2.79 -6.26 -5.68
N HIS A 24 -2.12 -5.17 -6.07
CA HIS A 24 -1.94 -3.99 -5.24
C HIS A 24 -1.92 -2.70 -6.05
N VAL A 25 -2.08 -1.57 -5.36
CA VAL A 25 -1.96 -0.22 -5.93
C VAL A 25 -0.89 0.56 -5.19
N HIS A 26 -0.13 1.37 -5.94
CA HIS A 26 0.79 2.36 -5.39
C HIS A 26 0.09 3.72 -5.33
N ILE A 27 0.30 4.44 -4.23
CA ILE A 27 -0.26 5.77 -4.00
C ILE A 27 0.87 6.72 -3.62
N ASP A 28 1.12 7.72 -4.45
CA ASP A 28 2.11 8.77 -4.16
C ASP A 28 1.43 10.07 -3.75
N LYS A 29 2.03 10.79 -2.79
CA LYS A 29 1.72 12.19 -2.50
C LYS A 29 2.91 12.90 -1.86
N GLY A 30 3.29 14.07 -2.38
CA GLY A 30 4.24 14.96 -1.69
C GLY A 30 5.59 14.34 -1.35
N GLY A 31 6.08 13.40 -2.17
CA GLY A 31 7.34 12.67 -1.92
C GLY A 31 7.20 11.44 -1.03
N ALA A 32 6.01 11.15 -0.51
CA ALA A 32 5.66 9.90 0.17
C ALA A 32 5.00 8.92 -0.81
N SER A 33 5.15 7.62 -0.53
CA SER A 33 4.58 6.51 -1.30
C SER A 33 4.07 5.39 -0.38
N ILE A 34 2.94 4.79 -0.72
CA ILE A 34 2.35 3.65 -0.01
C ILE A 34 1.90 2.60 -1.02
N LYS A 35 2.11 1.33 -0.67
CA LYS A 35 1.64 0.15 -1.39
C LYS A 35 0.48 -0.47 -0.60
N VAL A 36 -0.63 -0.75 -1.27
CA VAL A 36 -1.85 -1.27 -0.65
C VAL A 36 -2.34 -2.50 -1.43
N TRP A 37 -2.49 -3.64 -0.77
CA TRP A 37 -3.11 -4.85 -1.32
C TRP A 37 -4.60 -4.58 -1.64
N LEU A 38 -5.14 -5.22 -2.68
CA LEU A 38 -6.56 -5.09 -3.03
C LEU A 38 -7.44 -6.17 -2.38
N ASP A 39 -6.86 -7.31 -2.01
CA ASP A 39 -7.57 -8.42 -1.37
C ASP A 39 -6.65 -9.18 -0.39
N PRO A 40 -6.83 -9.03 0.94
CA PRO A 40 -7.69 -8.02 1.58
C PRO A 40 -7.12 -6.60 1.37
N VAL A 41 -7.95 -5.57 1.52
CA VAL A 41 -7.48 -4.18 1.49
C VAL A 41 -6.63 -3.89 2.72
N ALA A 42 -5.31 -3.88 2.55
CA ALA A 42 -4.34 -3.75 3.65
C ALA A 42 -3.06 -3.05 3.20
N MET A 43 -2.37 -2.38 4.13
CA MET A 43 -1.08 -1.75 3.86
C MET A 43 0.00 -2.82 3.64
N ALA A 44 0.67 -2.75 2.49
CA ALA A 44 1.76 -3.65 2.12
C ALA A 44 3.13 -3.04 2.37
N GLY A 45 3.22 -1.71 2.33
CA GLY A 45 4.45 -0.96 2.57
C GLY A 45 4.20 0.54 2.57
N ASN A 46 4.97 1.28 3.36
CA ASN A 46 4.85 2.72 3.52
C ASN A 46 6.25 3.36 3.52
N THR A 47 6.42 4.41 2.74
CA THR A 47 7.60 5.28 2.77
C THR A 47 7.14 6.73 2.85
N GLY A 48 7.40 7.38 3.99
CA GLY A 48 7.20 8.82 4.15
C GLY A 48 5.77 9.27 4.50
N PHE A 49 4.77 8.39 4.53
CA PHE A 49 3.51 8.72 5.20
C PHE A 49 3.67 8.55 6.71
N LEU A 50 3.19 9.54 7.47
CA LEU A 50 3.10 9.45 8.92
C LEU A 50 1.96 8.51 9.30
N ALA A 51 2.07 7.83 10.45
CA ALA A 51 1.11 6.82 10.90
C ALA A 51 -0.27 7.41 11.29
N ASP A 52 -0.43 8.73 11.24
CA ASP A 52 -1.60 9.46 11.73
C ASP A 52 -2.36 10.16 10.60
N ALA A 53 -2.85 9.42 9.60
CA ALA A 53 -3.92 9.91 8.70
C ALA A 53 -4.56 8.81 7.85
N SER A 54 -5.32 7.88 8.46
CA SER A 54 -6.42 7.22 7.75
C SER A 54 -7.75 7.64 8.41
N PRO A 55 -8.72 8.21 7.67
CA PRO A 55 -10.07 8.47 8.19
C PRO A 55 -10.91 7.18 8.39
N ALA A 56 -10.31 6.00 8.25
CA ALA A 56 -10.93 4.72 8.53
C ALA A 56 -9.92 3.81 9.23
N ASP A 57 -9.84 3.89 10.56
CA ASP A 57 -9.24 2.85 11.40
C ASP A 57 -10.36 2.00 12.01
N PRO A 58 -10.22 0.67 12.00
CA PRO A 58 -10.20 0.03 13.31
C PRO A 58 -9.05 -0.98 13.52
N ALA A 59 -8.03 -1.04 12.67
CA ALA A 59 -6.96 -2.00 12.85
C ALA A 59 -5.59 -1.39 12.55
N VAL A 60 -5.04 -0.76 13.59
CA VAL A 60 -3.60 -0.61 13.75
C VAL A 60 -3.00 -2.02 13.62
N CYS A 61 -2.06 -2.22 12.69
CA CYS A 61 -1.31 -3.47 12.62
C CYS A 61 0.15 -3.16 12.95
N GLU A 62 0.56 -3.66 14.11
CA GLU A 62 1.91 -3.64 14.65
C GLU A 62 2.92 -4.17 13.63
N VAL A 63 4.00 -3.40 13.45
CA VAL A 63 5.13 -3.78 12.62
C VAL A 63 6.14 -4.50 13.51
N ASP A 64 5.88 -5.77 13.81
CA ASP A 64 6.92 -6.64 14.35
C ASP A 64 7.71 -7.24 13.17
N GLY A 65 9.00 -6.93 13.16
CA GLY A 65 9.94 -7.42 12.15
C GLY A 65 9.96 -8.94 12.11
N GLY A 66 9.38 -9.52 11.05
CA GLY A 66 9.42 -10.96 10.79
C GLY A 66 8.83 -11.26 9.41
N ASP A 67 9.72 -11.63 8.48
CA ASP A 67 9.50 -12.32 7.20
C ASP A 67 8.02 -12.49 6.74
N MET A 68 7.56 -11.58 5.87
CA MET A 68 6.18 -11.53 5.33
C MET A 68 5.87 -12.59 4.26
N ALA A 69 6.69 -13.62 4.09
CA ALA A 69 6.48 -14.63 3.04
C ALA A 69 5.35 -15.65 3.31
N SER A 70 4.57 -15.52 4.39
CA SER A 70 3.74 -16.65 4.89
C SER A 70 2.23 -16.39 5.08
N ILE A 71 1.65 -15.29 4.57
CA ILE A 71 0.19 -15.07 4.72
C ILE A 71 -0.49 -15.05 3.34
N GLY A 72 -0.64 -16.25 2.78
CA GLY A 72 -1.64 -16.62 1.79
C GLY A 72 -2.27 -17.96 2.21
N PRO A 73 -3.50 -18.32 1.78
CA PRO A 73 -4.10 -19.58 2.16
C PRO A 73 -3.43 -20.75 1.42
N ARG A 74 -2.35 -21.27 2.02
CA ARG A 74 -1.53 -22.44 1.65
C ARG A 74 -0.91 -22.44 0.26
#